data_AF-A0A2E5WBT4-F1
#
_entry.id   AF-A0A2E5WBT4-F1
#
_cell.length_a   1.000
_cell.length_b   1.000
_cell.length_c   1.000
_cell.angle_alpha   90.00
_cell.angle_beta   90.00
_cell.angle_gamma   90.00
#
_symmetry.space_group_name_H-M   'P 1'
#
loop_
_entity.id
_entity.type
_entity.pdbx_description
1 polymer ?
#
loop_
_entity_poly.entity_id
_entity_poly.type
_entity_poly.pdbx_seq_one_letter_code
_entity_poly.pdbx_strand_id
1 'polypeptide(L)'
;MRHTATDSSTHGDFVGWVDTWDDLILAKLGQYRRRLLRNHGRPGDTGYAGLEVLPDGSFVSTTYCVMAHTESPLMVSLRFDLDEIDQRATNLDG
;
A
#
# COMPACT_ATOMS: atom_id res chain seq x y z
N MET A 1 4.61 -1.25 0.82
CA MET A 1 5.90 -1.40 0.10
C MET A 1 5.70 -1.18 -1.39
N ARG A 2 6.76 -1.15 -2.20
CA ARG A 2 6.65 -1.07 -3.67
C ARG A 2 6.04 -2.34 -4.25
N HIS A 3 5.14 -2.18 -5.21
CA HIS A 3 4.65 -3.30 -6.01
C HIS A 3 5.56 -3.63 -7.21
N THR A 4 5.92 -4.91 -7.39
CA THR A 4 6.91 -5.36 -8.39
C THR A 4 6.39 -6.32 -9.46
N ALA A 5 5.11 -6.72 -9.44
CA ALA A 5 4.56 -7.58 -10.49
C ALA A 5 4.44 -6.81 -11.82
N THR A 6 5.17 -7.26 -12.84
CA THR A 6 5.37 -6.53 -14.10
C THR A 6 4.11 -6.42 -14.98
N ASP A 7 3.14 -7.30 -14.77
CA ASP A 7 1.86 -7.36 -15.47
C ASP A 7 0.75 -6.55 -14.78
N SER A 8 1.05 -5.89 -13.65
CA SER A 8 0.05 -5.16 -12.89
C SER A 8 -0.09 -3.70 -13.30
N SER A 9 -1.33 -3.22 -13.35
CA SER A 9 -1.68 -1.80 -13.47
C SER A 9 -1.20 -0.91 -12.31
N THR A 10 -0.69 -1.52 -11.25
CA THR A 10 -0.11 -0.85 -10.07
C THR A 10 1.38 -1.14 -9.91
N HIS A 11 2.05 -1.65 -10.96
CA HIS A 11 3.49 -1.87 -10.95
C HIS A 11 4.24 -0.55 -10.65
N GLY A 12 5.11 -0.58 -9.64
CA GLY A 12 5.89 0.59 -9.24
C GLY A 12 5.17 1.57 -8.32
N ASP A 13 3.91 1.29 -7.95
CA ASP A 13 3.15 2.07 -6.97
C ASP A 13 3.45 1.61 -5.53
N PHE A 14 3.05 2.45 -4.56
CA PHE A 14 3.10 2.11 -3.14
C PHE A 14 1.79 1.43 -2.71
N VAL A 15 1.92 0.22 -2.19
CA VAL A 15 0.77 -0.65 -1.87
C VAL A 15 0.91 -1.25 -0.47
N GLY A 16 -0.22 -1.57 0.15
CA GLY A 16 -0.33 -2.36 1.38
C GLY A 16 -0.88 -3.75 1.05
N TRP A 17 -0.29 -4.78 1.66
CA TRP A 17 -0.82 -6.13 1.65
C TRP A 17 -1.48 -6.39 3.00
N VAL A 18 -2.66 -6.98 2.96
CA VAL A 18 -3.43 -7.34 4.14
C VAL A 18 -3.62 -8.84 4.11
N ASP A 19 -3.23 -9.48 5.21
CA ASP A 19 -3.19 -10.92 5.28
C ASP A 19 -3.15 -11.44 6.72
N THR A 20 -3.34 -12.75 6.89
CA THR A 20 -3.13 -13.40 8.19
C THR A 20 -1.68 -13.82 8.40
N TRP A 21 -1.32 -14.06 9.66
CA TRP A 21 -0.03 -14.67 9.99
C TRP A 21 0.15 -16.05 9.34
N ASP A 22 -0.90 -16.85 9.30
CA ASP A 22 -0.86 -18.18 8.69
C ASP A 22 -0.63 -18.10 7.18
N ASP A 23 -1.24 -17.12 6.52
CA ASP A 23 -1.02 -16.90 5.09
C ASP A 23 0.42 -16.48 4.79
N LEU A 24 1.02 -15.66 5.66
CA LEU A 24 2.43 -15.27 5.57
C LEU A 24 3.39 -16.47 5.73
N ILE A 25 3.23 -17.29 6.78
CA ILE A 25 4.14 -18.42 7.03
C ILE A 25 3.96 -19.56 6.02
N LEU A 26 2.76 -19.71 5.44
CA LEU A 26 2.46 -20.70 4.41
C LEU A 26 2.72 -20.17 2.98
N ALA A 27 3.23 -18.95 2.84
CA ALA A 27 3.52 -18.29 1.58
C ALA A 27 2.32 -18.29 0.60
N LYS A 28 1.13 -18.03 1.13
CA LYS A 28 -0.09 -17.87 0.32
C LYS A 28 -0.12 -16.49 -0.33
N LEU A 29 -1.03 -16.32 -1.29
CA LEU A 29 -1.23 -15.05 -2.01
C LEU A 29 -1.75 -13.91 -1.15
N GLY A 30 -2.35 -14.28 -0.02
CA GLY A 30 -2.97 -13.42 0.95
C GLY A 30 -4.38 -12.97 0.63
N GLN A 31 -5.00 -12.27 1.58
CA GLN A 31 -6.38 -11.82 1.44
C GLN A 31 -6.52 -10.79 0.32
N TYR A 32 -5.79 -9.68 0.40
CA TYR A 32 -5.81 -8.67 -0.66
C TYR A 32 -4.60 -7.73 -0.62
N ARG A 33 -4.50 -6.92 -1.68
CA ARG A 33 -3.58 -5.79 -1.76
C ARG A 33 -4.32 -4.52 -2.15
N ARG A 34 -4.02 -3.42 -1.47
CA ARG A 34 -4.57 -2.09 -1.77
C ARG A 34 -3.48 -1.14 -2.26
N ARG A 35 -3.76 -0.39 -3.33
CA ARG A 35 -2.92 0.76 -3.70
C ARG A 35 -3.14 1.90 -2.71
N LEU A 36 -2.06 2.29 -2.04
CA LEU A 36 -2.05 3.34 -1.02
C LEU A 36 -1.67 4.68 -1.64
N LEU A 37 -0.60 4.71 -2.45
CA LEU A 37 -0.21 5.88 -3.25
C LEU A 37 0.11 5.44 -4.68
N ARG A 38 -0.36 6.23 -5.64
CA ARG A 38 0.11 6.14 -7.03
C ARG A 38 1.42 6.92 -7.14
N ASN A 39 2.44 6.28 -7.71
CA ASN A 39 3.71 6.93 -7.96
C ASN A 39 3.74 7.50 -9.39
N HIS A 40 3.96 8.81 -9.52
CA HIS A 40 4.04 9.50 -10.80
C HIS A 40 5.47 9.63 -11.33
N GLY A 41 6.47 9.18 -10.57
CA GLY A 41 7.88 9.20 -10.93
C GLY A 41 8.31 7.99 -11.75
N ARG A 42 9.60 7.66 -11.69
CA ARG A 42 10.13 6.42 -12.27
C ARG A 42 9.44 5.22 -11.59
N PRO A 43 8.92 4.23 -12.34
CA PRO A 43 8.29 3.06 -11.74
C PRO A 43 9.21 2.39 -10.72
N GLY A 44 8.69 2.24 -9.51
CA GLY A 44 9.40 1.64 -8.40
C GLY A 44 10.36 2.54 -7.64
N ASP A 45 10.45 3.82 -8.01
CA ASP A 45 11.10 4.84 -7.20
C ASP A 45 10.16 5.34 -6.09
N THR A 46 9.85 4.42 -5.17
CA THR A 46 9.03 4.62 -3.97
C THR A 46 9.16 3.37 -3.07
N GLY A 47 8.62 3.44 -1.85
CA GLY A 47 8.19 2.26 -1.11
C GLY A 47 9.06 1.82 0.07
N TYR A 48 10.05 2.63 0.48
CA TYR A 48 10.68 2.50 1.81
C TYR A 48 9.71 3.05 2.85
N ALA A 49 8.95 2.16 3.49
CA ALA A 49 7.86 2.54 4.37
C ALA A 49 8.18 2.29 5.84
N GLY A 50 7.84 3.27 6.68
CA GLY A 50 7.44 3.03 8.07
C GLY A 50 5.95 2.69 8.13
N LEU A 51 5.56 1.84 9.09
CA LEU A 51 4.17 1.54 9.40
C LEU A 51 4.02 1.48 10.92
N GLU A 52 3.07 2.23 11.45
CA GLU A 52 2.77 2.32 12.87
C GLU A 52 1.26 2.19 13.10
N VAL A 53 0.88 1.59 14.23
CA VAL A 53 -0.51 1.55 14.70
C VAL A 53 -0.66 2.61 15.78
N LEU A 54 -1.60 3.52 15.62
CA LEU A 54 -1.91 4.57 16.58
C LEU A 54 -2.74 4.02 17.75
N PRO A 55 -2.81 4.74 18.90
CA PRO A 55 -3.59 4.30 20.06
C PRO A 55 -5.09 4.08 19.80
N ASP A 56 -5.65 4.69 18.75
CA ASP A 56 -7.04 4.52 18.34
C ASP A 56 -7.25 3.37 17.33
N GLY A 57 -6.22 2.58 17.04
CA GLY A 57 -6.29 1.42 16.15
C GLY A 57 -6.05 1.74 14.68
N SER A 58 -6.03 3.02 14.29
CA SER A 58 -5.72 3.39 12.91
C SER A 58 -4.23 3.22 12.57
N PHE A 59 -3.93 3.01 11.29
CA PHE A 59 -2.58 2.84 10.79
C PHE A 59 -2.04 4.14 10.22
N VAL A 60 -0.75 4.41 10.43
CA VAL A 60 0.00 5.44 9.71
C VAL A 60 1.14 4.79 8.96
N SER A 61 1.23 5.04 7.66
CA SER A 61 2.38 4.66 6.86
C SER A 61 3.08 5.88 6.27
N THR A 62 4.39 5.92 6.40
CA THR A 62 5.24 7.00 5.90
C THR A 62 6.23 6.46 4.88
N THR A 63 6.26 7.05 3.68
CA THR A 63 7.18 6.68 2.59
C THR A 63 7.57 7.93 1.81
N TYR A 64 8.58 7.81 0.95
CA TYR A 64 8.79 8.78 -0.12
C TYR A 64 7.97 8.40 -1.37
N CYS A 65 7.43 9.38 -2.10
CA CYS A 65 6.67 9.18 -3.34
C CYS A 65 6.66 10.45 -4.21
N VAL A 66 6.64 10.30 -5.54
CA VAL A 66 6.39 11.42 -6.47
C VAL A 66 4.88 11.52 -6.68
N MET A 67 4.28 12.64 -6.25
CA MET A 67 2.81 12.82 -6.25
C MET A 67 2.27 13.46 -7.54
N ALA A 68 3.12 14.14 -8.31
CA ALA A 68 2.83 14.62 -9.65
C ALA A 68 4.09 14.60 -10.53
N HIS A 69 3.92 14.52 -11.86
CA HIS A 69 5.04 14.34 -12.81
C HIS A 69 6.10 15.44 -12.79
N THR A 70 5.77 16.62 -12.27
CA THR A 70 6.67 17.79 -12.20
C THR A 70 7.30 17.98 -10.82
N GLU A 71 6.99 17.11 -9.85
CA GLU A 71 7.43 17.26 -8.48
C GLU A 71 8.64 16.37 -8.17
N SER A 72 9.52 16.88 -7.32
CA SER A 72 10.54 16.06 -6.66
C SER A 72 9.86 15.06 -5.71
N PRO A 73 10.51 13.92 -5.38
CA PRO A 73 9.96 12.99 -4.40
C PRO A 73 9.69 13.68 -3.06
N LEU A 74 8.49 13.47 -2.53
CA LEU A 74 8.03 14.01 -1.26
C LEU A 74 8.03 12.91 -0.20
N MET A 75 8.27 13.27 1.05
CA MET A 75 7.92 12.42 2.19
C MET A 75 6.42 12.55 2.45
N VAL A 76 5.71 11.43 2.37
CA VAL A 76 4.24 11.36 2.47
C VAL A 76 3.88 10.41 3.60
N SER A 77 3.04 10.90 4.52
CA SER A 77 2.39 10.07 5.53
C SER A 77 0.91 9.96 5.20
N LEU A 78 0.39 8.73 5.20
CA LEU A 78 -1.02 8.43 5.04
C LEU A 78 -1.53 7.74 6.30
N ARG A 79 -2.69 8.17 6.75
CA ARG A 79 -3.42 7.55 7.85
C ARG A 79 -4.66 6.85 7.29
N PHE A 80 -4.92 5.62 7.72
CA PHE A 80 -6.05 4.84 7.25
C PHE A 80 -6.53 3.87 8.32
N ASP A 81 -7.80 3.50 8.24
CA ASP A 81 -8.41 2.47 9.06
C ASP A 81 -8.53 1.17 8.25
N LEU A 82 -8.30 0.02 8.89
CA LEU A 82 -8.33 -1.26 8.19
C LEU A 82 -9.76 -1.74 7.94
N ASP A 83 -10.69 -1.49 8.87
CA ASP A 83 -12.10 -1.86 8.73
C ASP A 83 -12.72 -1.12 7.53
N GLU A 84 -12.34 0.14 7.31
CA GLU A 84 -12.77 0.90 6.12
C GLU A 84 -12.26 0.30 4.81
N ILE A 85 -11.04 -0.24 4.80
CA ILE A 85 -10.46 -0.88 3.62
C ILE A 85 -11.09 -2.25 3.39
N ASP A 86 -11.33 -3.02 4.45
CA ASP A 86 -11.97 -4.34 4.42
C ASP A 86 -13.39 -4.27 3.85
N GLN A 87 -14.18 -3.27 4.27
CA GLN A 87 -15.52 -3.03 3.72
C GLN A 87 -15.47 -2.73 2.20
N ARG A 88 -14.45 -1.99 1.75
CA ARG A 88 -14.26 -1.69 0.32
C ARG A 88 -13.72 -2.86 -0.48
N ALA A 89 -12.99 -3.79 0.15
CA ALA A 89 -12.51 -5.01 -0.49
C ALA A 89 -13.67 -5.98 -0.72
N THR A 90 -14.52 -6.19 0.30
CA THR A 90 -15.68 -7.08 0.21
C THR A 90 -16.66 -6.68 -0.90
N ASN A 91 -16.83 -5.38 -1.16
CA ASN A 91 -17.72 -4.87 -2.21
C ASN A 91 -17.22 -5.07 -3.65
N LEU A 92 -16.00 -5.57 -3.86
CA LEU A 92 -15.46 -5.87 -5.20
C LEU A 92 -15.69 -7.32 -5.62
N ASP A 93 -16.07 -8.19 -4.67
CA ASP A 93 -16.29 -9.62 -4.88
C ASP A 93 -17.79 -10.02 -4.87
N GLY A 94 -18.72 -9.04 -4.83
CA GLY A 94 -20.18 -9.21 -4.93
C GLY A 94 -20.78 -8.44 -6.10
#